data_AF-A0A6A3LM40-F1
#
_entry.id   AF-A0A6A3LM40-F1
#
_cell.length_a   1.000
_cell.length_b   1.000
_cell.length_c   1.000
_cell.angle_alpha   90.00
_cell.angle_beta   90.00
_cell.angle_gamma   90.00
#
_symmetry.space_group_name_H-M   'P 1'
#
loop_
_entity.id
_entity.type
_entity.pdbx_description
1 polymer ?
#
loop_
_entity_poly.entity_id
_entity_poly.type
_entity_poly.pdbx_seq_one_letter_code
_entity_poly.pdbx_strand_id
1 'polypeptide(L)'
;MFYDSSEDEEEGDLWPFYSVGGPHDVLVPRGEAIREIGALLGRAGHGRAAFSFGGRAFMLPDLPGLNVKDVGHVSLPLPKRDTEELIEKGVGLGEKTWMVAGDQVEMKNCRWEEGMQTLTKLSAEKLGFKGVALELKMSRLLLFGEGGGMKKQRDVEETGRVIGTIVVLLP
;
A
#
# COMPACT_ATOMS: atom_id res chain seq x y z
N MET A 1 -23.20 -61.19 -15.87
CA MET A 1 -23.86 -59.87 -15.91
C MET A 1 -24.27 -59.56 -14.48
N PHE A 2 -23.39 -58.89 -13.75
CA PHE A 2 -23.71 -58.30 -12.45
C PHE A 2 -23.32 -56.83 -12.59
N TYR A 3 -24.31 -55.97 -12.41
CA TYR A 3 -24.14 -54.52 -12.41
C TYR A 3 -23.26 -54.17 -11.20
N ASP A 4 -22.07 -53.65 -11.48
CA ASP A 4 -21.29 -52.89 -10.50
C ASP A 4 -21.81 -51.47 -10.59
N SER A 5 -22.43 -51.02 -9.50
CA SER A 5 -23.03 -49.71 -9.39
C SER A 5 -21.92 -48.67 -9.54
N SER A 6 -22.07 -47.80 -10.54
CA SER A 6 -21.31 -46.56 -10.66
C SER A 6 -21.43 -45.78 -9.35
N GLU A 7 -20.36 -45.76 -8.57
CA GLU A 7 -20.14 -44.73 -7.55
C GLU A 7 -20.00 -43.42 -8.31
N ASP A 8 -21.05 -42.60 -8.21
CA ASP A 8 -21.02 -41.19 -8.55
C ASP A 8 -19.87 -40.56 -7.74
N GLU A 9 -18.77 -40.23 -8.41
CA GLU A 9 -17.77 -39.30 -7.89
C GLU A 9 -18.48 -37.95 -7.69
N GLU A 10 -19.05 -37.75 -6.49
CA GLU A 10 -19.48 -36.43 -6.05
C GLU A 10 -18.28 -35.49 -6.19
N GLU A 11 -18.44 -34.48 -7.05
CA GLU A 11 -17.57 -33.32 -7.22
C GLU A 11 -17.55 -32.54 -5.89
N GLY A 12 -16.87 -33.12 -4.91
CA GLY A 12 -16.91 -32.72 -3.51
C GLY A 12 -16.24 -31.38 -3.34
N ASP A 13 -17.05 -30.38 -2.96
CA ASP A 13 -16.68 -29.06 -2.46
C ASP A 13 -15.17 -28.76 -2.49
N LEU A 14 -14.74 -27.96 -3.47
CA LEU A 14 -13.40 -27.34 -3.57
C LEU A 14 -13.00 -26.52 -2.32
N TRP A 15 -13.88 -26.40 -1.34
CA TRP A 15 -13.67 -25.65 -0.11
C TRP A 15 -12.86 -26.45 0.92
N PRO A 16 -11.69 -25.95 1.34
CA PRO A 16 -10.78 -26.69 2.21
C PRO A 16 -11.29 -26.82 3.65
N PHE A 17 -12.35 -26.11 4.03
CA PHE A 17 -12.98 -26.19 5.35
C PHE A 17 -14.25 -27.04 5.29
N TYR A 18 -14.76 -27.42 6.46
CA TYR A 18 -16.10 -28.02 6.55
C TYR A 18 -17.14 -26.99 6.11
N SER A 19 -18.02 -27.37 5.20
CA SER A 19 -19.07 -26.50 4.62
C SER A 19 -20.19 -26.17 5.61
N VAL A 20 -20.07 -26.63 6.85
CA VAL A 20 -21.02 -26.42 7.96
C VAL A 20 -20.25 -25.88 9.16
N GLY A 21 -20.63 -24.69 9.62
CA GLY A 21 -20.14 -24.10 10.87
C GLY A 21 -21.14 -23.09 11.42
N GLY A 22 -21.36 -23.13 12.73
CA GLY A 22 -22.15 -22.14 13.47
C GLY A 22 -21.37 -20.84 13.72
N PRO A 23 -22.02 -19.79 14.26
CA PRO A 23 -21.43 -18.46 14.46
C PRO A 23 -20.19 -18.43 15.38
N HIS A 24 -19.99 -19.49 16.16
CA HIS A 24 -18.91 -19.63 17.12
C HIS A 24 -17.92 -20.74 16.75
N ASP A 25 -18.12 -21.40 15.61
CA ASP A 25 -17.24 -22.49 15.18
C ASP A 25 -15.94 -21.90 14.63
N VAL A 26 -14.82 -22.44 15.10
CA VAL A 26 -13.51 -22.20 14.48
C VAL A 26 -13.34 -23.24 13.39
N LEU A 27 -13.51 -22.83 12.14
CA LEU A 27 -13.36 -23.71 10.99
C LEU A 27 -11.93 -24.24 10.90
N VAL A 28 -11.78 -25.57 10.96
CA VAL A 28 -10.49 -26.26 10.80
C VAL A 28 -10.44 -26.85 9.38
N PRO A 29 -9.35 -26.65 8.61
CA PRO A 29 -9.24 -27.21 7.28
C PRO A 29 -9.11 -28.74 7.31
N ARG A 30 -9.63 -29.40 6.27
CA ARG A 30 -9.57 -30.86 6.07
C ARG A 30 -8.14 -31.29 5.73
N GLY A 31 -7.74 -32.45 6.23
CA GLY A 31 -6.43 -33.06 5.93
C GLY A 31 -5.31 -32.62 6.86
N GLU A 32 -4.51 -33.59 7.29
CA GLU A 32 -3.39 -33.41 8.22
C GLU A 32 -2.31 -32.47 7.65
N ALA A 33 -1.95 -32.67 6.38
CA ALA A 33 -0.95 -31.84 5.69
C ALA A 33 -1.36 -30.36 5.61
N ILE A 34 -2.63 -30.05 5.34
CA ILE A 34 -3.12 -28.66 5.26
C ILE A 34 -3.10 -28.01 6.65
N ARG A 35 -3.45 -28.76 7.70
CA ARG A 35 -3.35 -28.30 9.09
C ARG A 35 -1.91 -28.07 9.51
N GLU A 36 -0.98 -28.92 9.10
CA GLU A 36 0.44 -28.77 9.36
C GLU A 36 1.01 -27.54 8.63
N ILE A 37 0.67 -27.35 7.36
CA ILE A 37 1.01 -26.15 6.59
C ILE A 37 0.45 -24.89 7.27
N GLY A 38 -0.83 -24.91 7.67
CA GLY A 38 -1.46 -23.80 8.39
C GLY A 38 -0.77 -23.48 9.73
N ALA A 39 -0.36 -24.52 10.48
CA ALA A 39 0.41 -24.37 11.70
C ALA A 39 1.82 -23.81 11.45
N LEU A 40 2.50 -24.27 10.38
CA LEU A 40 3.81 -23.76 9.96
C LEU A 40 3.72 -22.29 9.53
N LEU A 41 2.71 -21.91 8.75
CA LEU A 41 2.43 -20.53 8.35
C LEU A 41 2.08 -19.65 9.57
N GLY A 42 1.27 -20.16 10.50
CA GLY A 42 0.94 -19.47 11.76
C GLY A 42 2.16 -19.24 12.66
N ARG A 43 3.10 -20.19 12.68
CA ARG A 43 4.40 -20.06 13.39
C ARG A 43 5.33 -19.07 12.67
N ALA A 44 5.33 -19.06 11.33
CA ALA A 44 6.08 -18.09 10.54
C ALA A 44 5.57 -16.65 10.72
N GLY A 45 4.28 -16.47 11.04
CA GLY A 45 3.65 -15.18 11.30
C GLY A 45 4.19 -14.41 12.52
N HIS A 46 4.99 -15.04 13.39
CA HIS A 46 5.60 -14.37 14.54
C HIS A 46 6.89 -13.61 14.19
N GLY A 47 7.33 -13.69 12.93
CA GLY A 47 8.39 -12.87 12.34
C GLY A 47 7.91 -11.52 11.81
N ARG A 48 7.03 -10.80 12.52
CA ARG A 48 6.90 -9.33 12.51
C ARG A 48 6.93 -8.59 11.14
N ALA A 49 6.44 -9.19 10.06
CA ALA A 49 6.23 -8.47 8.80
C ALA A 49 4.98 -7.60 8.94
N ALA A 50 5.16 -6.35 9.31
CA ALA A 50 4.07 -5.39 9.34
C ALA A 50 3.64 -5.08 7.89
N PHE A 51 2.38 -5.38 7.53
CA PHE A 51 1.82 -5.06 6.20
C PHE A 51 1.76 -3.55 5.91
N SER A 52 1.80 -2.74 6.98
CA SER A 52 2.06 -1.31 6.92
C SER A 52 2.78 -0.89 8.19
N PHE A 53 3.64 0.12 8.09
CA PHE A 53 4.30 0.73 9.24
C PHE A 53 4.48 2.22 8.99
N GLY A 54 4.56 2.98 10.07
CA GLY A 54 4.78 4.42 10.02
C GLY A 54 5.75 4.87 11.10
N GLY A 55 6.16 6.12 11.01
CA GLY A 55 7.07 6.74 11.97
C GLY A 55 7.60 8.06 11.42
N ARG A 56 8.36 8.77 12.25
CA ARG A 56 9.01 10.01 11.84
C ARG A 56 10.14 9.71 10.86
N ALA A 57 10.17 10.41 9.73
CA ALA A 57 11.19 10.27 8.70
C ALA A 57 12.44 11.12 9.02
N PHE A 58 13.20 10.74 10.05
CA PHE A 58 14.37 11.51 10.54
C PHE A 58 15.48 11.76 9.50
N MET A 59 15.51 10.96 8.44
CA MET A 59 16.45 11.08 7.33
C MET A 59 16.05 12.09 6.26
N LEU A 60 14.80 12.55 6.27
CA LEU A 60 14.35 13.58 5.33
C LEU A 60 14.57 14.96 5.95
N PRO A 61 15.19 15.90 5.22
CA PRO A 61 15.17 17.31 5.62
C PRO A 61 13.73 17.83 5.67
N ASP A 62 13.48 18.81 6.54
CA ASP A 62 12.15 19.39 6.74
C ASP A 62 11.57 20.00 5.43
N LEU A 63 12.44 20.56 4.58
CA LEU A 63 12.05 21.20 3.33
C LEU A 63 12.45 20.36 2.11
N PRO A 64 11.48 19.80 1.35
CA PRO A 64 11.75 19.06 0.11
C PRO A 64 12.20 19.91 -1.07
N GLY A 65 11.97 21.22 -1.04
CA GLY A 65 12.05 22.05 -2.24
C GLY A 65 10.98 21.63 -3.26
N LEU A 66 9.73 21.52 -2.80
CA LEU A 66 8.60 21.07 -3.61
C LEU A 66 8.41 22.01 -4.80
N ASN A 67 8.36 21.44 -6.00
CA ASN A 67 8.10 22.16 -7.23
C ASN A 67 7.04 21.43 -8.04
N VAL A 68 6.01 22.16 -8.49
CA VAL A 68 4.94 21.62 -9.32
C VAL A 68 4.98 22.29 -10.70
N LYS A 69 4.84 21.51 -11.77
CA LYS A 69 4.87 22.04 -13.14
C LYS A 69 3.77 23.10 -13.33
N ASP A 70 4.13 24.21 -13.98
CA ASP A 70 3.29 25.40 -14.25
C ASP A 70 2.87 26.23 -13.02
N VAL A 71 3.01 25.69 -11.80
CA VAL A 71 2.85 26.43 -10.53
C VAL A 71 4.21 27.00 -10.07
N GLY A 72 5.28 26.22 -10.23
CA GLY A 72 6.62 26.56 -9.78
C GLY A 72 6.93 26.03 -8.37
N HIS A 73 7.73 26.78 -7.63
CA HIS A 73 8.14 26.41 -6.27
C HIS A 73 6.98 26.62 -5.28
N VAL A 74 6.65 25.58 -4.52
CA VAL A 74 5.61 25.58 -3.49
C VAL A 74 6.27 25.69 -2.12
N SER A 75 5.89 26.70 -1.35
CA SER A 75 6.40 26.94 -0.01
C SER A 75 5.69 26.04 1.01
N LEU A 76 6.42 25.60 2.04
CA LEU A 76 5.90 24.80 3.14
C LEU A 76 6.29 25.44 4.49
N PRO A 77 5.37 25.52 5.48
CA PRO A 77 3.97 25.11 5.43
C PRO A 77 3.15 25.87 4.38
N LEU A 78 2.13 25.21 3.83
CA LEU A 78 1.46 25.67 2.61
C LEU A 78 0.72 27.01 2.79
N PRO A 79 1.17 28.12 2.18
CA PRO A 79 0.49 29.40 2.27
C PRO A 79 -0.74 29.44 1.36
N LYS A 80 -1.73 30.27 1.71
CA LYS A 80 -3.02 30.36 0.98
C LYS A 80 -2.88 30.51 -0.54
N ARG A 81 -1.94 31.35 -0.98
CA ARG A 81 -1.66 31.56 -2.41
C ARG A 81 -1.28 30.26 -3.11
N ASP A 82 -0.26 29.58 -2.60
CA ASP A 82 0.22 28.32 -3.18
C ASP A 82 -0.86 27.23 -3.10
N THR A 83 -1.69 27.24 -2.04
CA THR A 83 -2.86 26.35 -1.94
C THR A 83 -3.85 26.56 -3.09
N GLU A 84 -4.21 27.80 -3.41
CA GLU A 84 -5.16 28.11 -4.47
C GLU A 84 -4.62 27.69 -5.85
N GLU A 85 -3.35 27.99 -6.13
CA GLU A 85 -2.67 27.57 -7.37
C GLU A 85 -2.60 26.03 -7.49
N LEU A 86 -2.36 25.31 -6.39
CA LEU A 86 -2.38 23.85 -6.38
C LEU A 86 -3.77 23.25 -6.54
N ILE A 87 -4.81 23.87 -5.95
CA ILE A 87 -6.20 23.45 -6.11
C ILE A 87 -6.62 23.58 -7.57
N GLU A 88 -6.25 24.68 -8.23
CA GLU A 88 -6.55 24.92 -9.64
C GLU A 88 -5.82 23.92 -10.55
N LYS A 89 -4.56 23.59 -10.23
CA LYS A 89 -3.77 22.59 -10.96
C LYS A 89 -4.25 21.15 -10.74
N GLY A 90 -4.77 20.86 -9.55
CA GLY A 90 -5.10 19.50 -9.11
C GLY A 90 -6.43 18.98 -9.65
N VAL A 91 -6.50 17.67 -9.88
CA VAL A 91 -7.74 16.96 -10.20
C VAL A 91 -8.50 16.69 -8.89
N GLY A 92 -9.75 17.11 -8.80
CA GLY A 92 -10.60 16.83 -7.64
C GLY A 92 -10.94 15.34 -7.54
N LEU A 93 -10.66 14.75 -6.37
CA LEU A 93 -10.94 13.33 -6.08
C LEU A 93 -12.11 13.13 -5.10
N GLY A 94 -12.63 14.21 -4.54
CA GLY A 94 -13.71 14.19 -3.55
C GLY A 94 -13.89 15.57 -2.94
N GLU A 95 -14.68 15.63 -1.86
CA GLU A 95 -14.87 16.88 -1.14
C GLU A 95 -13.53 17.37 -0.57
N LYS A 96 -13.09 18.53 -1.03
CA LYS A 96 -11.88 19.22 -0.60
C LYS A 96 -10.62 18.34 -0.64
N THR A 97 -10.52 17.49 -1.66
CA THR A 97 -9.35 16.63 -1.89
C THR A 97 -8.94 16.74 -3.34
N TRP A 98 -7.68 17.10 -3.57
CA TRP A 98 -7.12 17.32 -4.91
C TRP A 98 -5.85 16.49 -5.08
N MET A 99 -5.61 16.06 -6.32
CA MET A 99 -4.46 15.27 -6.69
C MET A 99 -3.70 15.92 -7.84
N VAL A 100 -2.39 16.03 -7.70
CA VAL A 100 -1.47 16.34 -8.80
C VAL A 100 -0.71 15.06 -9.14
N ALA A 101 -0.65 14.71 -10.43
CA ALA A 101 0.05 13.53 -10.90
C ALA A 101 1.56 13.63 -10.63
N GLY A 102 2.20 12.50 -10.28
CA GLY A 102 3.58 12.50 -9.80
C GLY A 102 4.62 12.96 -10.82
N ASP A 103 4.35 12.80 -12.12
CA ASP A 103 5.18 13.30 -13.22
C ASP A 103 5.18 14.84 -13.33
N GLN A 104 4.25 15.51 -12.65
CA GLN A 104 4.17 16.97 -12.56
C GLN A 104 4.84 17.53 -11.29
N VAL A 105 5.40 16.66 -10.43
CA VAL A 105 5.90 17.03 -9.11
C VAL A 105 7.37 16.65 -8.99
N GLU A 106 8.17 17.59 -8.52
CA GLU A 106 9.61 17.43 -8.34
C GLU A 106 10.02 17.90 -6.93
N MET A 107 10.92 17.15 -6.29
CA MET A 107 11.56 17.55 -5.05
C MET A 107 12.97 18.05 -5.38
N LYS A 108 13.19 19.36 -5.33
CA LYS A 108 14.45 19.98 -5.77
C LYS A 108 15.57 19.92 -4.73
N ASN A 109 15.29 19.52 -3.50
CA ASN A 109 16.33 19.30 -2.51
C ASN A 109 17.02 17.94 -2.75
N CYS A 110 18.27 17.95 -3.19
CA CYS A 110 19.03 16.71 -3.46
C CYS A 110 19.16 15.78 -2.24
N ARG A 111 19.17 16.33 -1.02
CA ARG A 111 19.18 15.51 0.22
C ARG A 111 17.89 14.74 0.43
N TRP A 112 16.79 15.19 -0.17
CA TRP A 112 15.52 14.47 -0.15
C TRP A 112 15.60 13.18 -0.97
N GLU A 113 16.27 13.20 -2.11
CA GLU A 113 16.49 12.01 -2.93
C GLU A 113 17.30 10.95 -2.16
N GLU A 114 18.43 11.34 -1.55
CA GLU A 114 19.26 10.46 -0.71
C GLU A 114 18.46 9.87 0.47
N GLY A 115 17.66 10.70 1.13
CA GLY A 115 16.79 10.29 2.23
C GLY A 115 15.69 9.33 1.79
N MET A 116 15.07 9.56 0.63
CA MET A 116 14.04 8.68 0.06
C MET A 116 14.60 7.34 -0.40
N GLN A 117 15.82 7.30 -0.98
CA GLN A 117 16.52 6.06 -1.29
C GLN A 117 16.78 5.23 -0.03
N THR A 118 17.24 5.90 1.04
CA THR A 118 17.50 5.23 2.32
C THR A 118 16.20 4.73 2.96
N LEU A 119 15.09 5.49 2.85
CA LEU A 119 13.77 5.08 3.33
C LEU A 119 13.26 3.85 2.57
N THR A 120 13.46 3.85 1.25
CA THR A 120 13.07 2.73 0.39
C THR A 120 13.81 1.46 0.79
N LYS A 121 15.13 1.54 1.03
CA LYS A 121 15.93 0.40 1.49
C LYS A 121 15.46 -0.14 2.84
N LEU A 122 15.30 0.73 3.84
CA LEU A 122 14.81 0.33 5.17
C LEU A 122 13.41 -0.27 5.10
N SER A 123 12.56 0.27 4.23
CA SER A 123 11.20 -0.22 4.04
C SER A 123 11.19 -1.60 3.36
N ALA A 124 12.02 -1.78 2.33
CA ALA A 124 12.22 -3.07 1.66
C ALA A 124 12.65 -4.15 2.66
N GLU A 125 13.67 -3.87 3.48
CA GLU A 125 14.18 -4.79 4.49
C GLU A 125 13.10 -5.18 5.51
N LYS A 126 12.32 -4.20 5.99
CA LYS A 126 11.20 -4.44 6.93
C LYS A 126 10.07 -5.26 6.32
N LEU A 127 9.81 -5.09 5.03
CA LEU A 127 8.82 -5.87 4.28
C LEU A 127 9.35 -7.25 3.83
N GLY A 128 10.63 -7.56 4.08
CA GLY A 128 11.24 -8.84 3.73
C GLY A 128 11.83 -8.92 2.32
N PHE A 129 11.86 -7.81 1.57
CA PHE A 129 12.51 -7.73 0.26
C PHE A 129 14.02 -7.59 0.43
N LYS A 130 14.71 -8.73 0.59
CA LYS A 130 16.18 -8.79 0.68
C LYS A 130 16.78 -9.09 -0.68
N GLY A 131 17.73 -8.27 -1.13
CA GLY A 131 18.46 -8.48 -2.38
C GLY A 131 17.66 -8.16 -3.66
N VAL A 132 16.49 -7.52 -3.54
CA VAL A 132 15.70 -7.05 -4.68
C VAL A 132 15.91 -5.54 -4.83
N ALA A 133 16.30 -5.11 -6.03
CA ALA A 133 16.37 -3.70 -6.36
C ALA A 133 14.94 -3.15 -6.51
N LEU A 134 14.54 -2.26 -5.61
CA LEU A 134 13.26 -1.55 -5.71
C LEU A 134 13.48 -0.18 -6.33
N GLU A 135 12.63 0.15 -7.30
CA GLU A 135 12.59 1.47 -7.92
C GLU A 135 11.53 2.32 -7.21
N LEU A 136 11.93 3.48 -6.70
CA LEU A 136 10.99 4.45 -6.13
C LEU A 136 10.49 5.38 -7.24
N LYS A 137 9.16 5.46 -7.40
CA LYS A 137 8.52 6.40 -8.34
C LYS A 137 7.56 7.32 -7.62
N MET A 138 7.66 8.61 -7.91
CA MET A 138 6.68 9.59 -7.47
C MET A 138 5.35 9.31 -8.16
N SER A 139 4.34 8.90 -7.39
CA SER A 139 3.03 8.53 -7.95
C SER A 139 2.08 9.71 -8.01
N ARG A 140 1.96 10.46 -6.91
CA ARG A 140 1.02 11.59 -6.78
C ARG A 140 1.36 12.47 -5.59
N LEU A 141 0.98 13.74 -5.69
CA LEU A 141 0.86 14.67 -4.57
C LEU A 141 -0.63 14.83 -4.24
N LEU A 142 -0.99 14.68 -2.97
CA LEU A 142 -2.36 14.84 -2.47
C LEU A 142 -2.45 16.08 -1.60
N LEU A 143 -3.46 16.91 -1.87
CA LEU A 143 -3.81 18.08 -1.08
C LEU A 143 -5.17 17.85 -0.40
N PHE A 144 -5.19 18.04 0.92
CA PHE A 144 -6.39 17.93 1.73
C PHE A 144 -6.76 19.30 2.29
N GLY A 145 -7.95 19.78 1.95
CA GLY A 145 -8.57 20.92 2.61
C GLY A 145 -9.18 20.52 3.95
N GLU A 146 -9.63 21.50 4.72
CA GLU A 146 -10.26 21.26 6.03
C GLU A 146 -11.52 20.39 5.92
N GLY A 147 -11.50 19.24 6.60
CA GLY A 147 -12.56 18.23 6.53
C GLY A 147 -12.49 17.33 5.29
N GLY A 148 -11.51 17.54 4.40
CA GLY A 148 -11.21 16.65 3.28
C GLY A 148 -10.56 15.34 3.76
N GLY A 149 -10.73 14.29 2.97
CA GLY A 149 -10.19 12.99 3.30
C GLY A 149 -10.44 11.96 2.19
N MET A 150 -9.88 10.77 2.37
CA MET A 150 -10.12 9.64 1.49
C MET A 150 -10.90 8.55 2.23
N LYS A 151 -11.84 7.93 1.52
CA LYS A 151 -12.50 6.71 2.02
C LYS A 151 -11.45 5.60 2.14
N LYS A 152 -11.68 4.66 3.06
CA LYS A 152 -10.88 3.44 3.14
C LYS A 152 -10.94 2.73 1.79
N GLN A 153 -9.79 2.65 1.13
CA GLN A 153 -9.66 2.00 -0.16
C GLN A 153 -8.36 1.21 -0.18
N ARG A 154 -8.36 0.12 -0.95
CA ARG A 154 -7.13 -0.54 -1.35
C ARG A 154 -6.57 0.28 -2.51
N ASP A 155 -5.27 0.60 -2.46
CA ASP A 155 -4.62 1.20 -3.63
C ASP A 155 -4.83 0.25 -4.83
N VAL A 156 -5.45 0.78 -5.88
CA VAL A 156 -5.64 0.04 -7.13
C VAL A 156 -4.32 0.09 -7.87
N GLU A 157 -3.78 -1.09 -8.15
CA GLU A 157 -2.52 -1.27 -8.82
C GLU A 157 -2.81 -1.75 -10.25
N GLU A 158 -2.57 -0.88 -11.23
CA GLU A 158 -2.95 -1.14 -12.62
C GLU A 158 -1.87 -1.90 -13.40
N THR A 159 -0.64 -1.97 -12.89
CA THR A 159 0.54 -2.39 -13.66
C THR A 159 1.10 -3.78 -13.32
N GLY A 160 0.63 -4.43 -12.25
CA GLY A 160 1.19 -5.66 -11.69
C GLY A 160 2.57 -5.51 -11.01
N ARG A 161 3.10 -4.29 -10.85
CA ARG A 161 4.51 -4.04 -10.52
C ARG A 161 4.76 -3.20 -9.27
N VAL A 162 3.71 -2.66 -8.64
CA VAL A 162 3.86 -1.94 -7.37
C VAL A 162 3.67 -2.89 -6.20
N ILE A 163 4.68 -2.99 -5.35
CA ILE A 163 4.68 -3.87 -4.17
C ILE A 163 4.32 -3.15 -2.87
N GLY A 164 4.27 -1.81 -2.89
CA GLY A 164 3.95 -0.98 -1.74
C GLY A 164 4.00 0.51 -2.04
N THR A 165 3.39 1.30 -1.16
CA THR A 165 3.33 2.76 -1.26
C THR A 165 4.02 3.38 -0.05
N ILE A 166 4.93 4.33 -0.28
CA ILE A 166 5.49 5.19 0.79
C ILE A 166 4.71 6.51 0.76
N VAL A 167 4.12 6.87 1.90
CA VAL A 167 3.42 8.14 2.09
C VAL A 167 4.25 9.01 3.01
N VAL A 168 4.63 10.20 2.53
CA VAL A 168 5.32 11.22 3.33
C VAL A 168 4.37 12.38 3.53
N LEU A 169 4.14 12.75 4.79
CA LEU A 169 3.39 13.94 5.15
C LEU A 169 4.36 15.13 5.19
N LEU A 170 4.04 16.15 4.40
CA LEU A 170 4.81 17.40 4.36
C LEU A 170 4.34 18.35 5.47
N PRO A 171 5.22 19.23 5.98
CA PRO A 171 4.89 20.19 7.02
C PRO A 171 3.91 21.28 6.58
#